data_AF-A0A9E5E482-F1
#
_entry.id   AF-A0A9E5E482-F1
#
_cell.length_a   1.000
_cell.length_b   1.000
_cell.length_c   1.000
_cell.angle_alpha   90.00
_cell.angle_beta   90.00
_cell.angle_gamma   90.00
#
_symmetry.space_group_name_H-M   'P 1'
#
loop_
_entity.id
_entity.type
_entity.pdbx_description
1 polymer ?
#
loop_
_entity_poly.entity_id
_entity_poly.type
_entity_poly.pdbx_seq_one_letter_code
_entity_poly.pdbx_strand_id
1 'polypeptide(L)' 'MILFGEEHLRGVVDEHLEHYHRERNHQGLDGQIIQPAFDVGAANGKVRRRQRLGGMLNYYYQDAA' A
#
# COMPACT_ATOMS: atom_id res chain seq x y z
N MET A 1 -16.70 1.59 -3.83
CA MET A 1 -16.27 2.51 -4.90
C MET A 1 -17.10 2.27 -6.14
N ILE A 2 -17.42 3.33 -6.86
CA ILE A 2 -18.17 3.30 -8.11
C ILE A 2 -17.25 3.89 -9.19
N LEU A 3 -17.10 3.20 -10.31
CA LEU A 3 -16.27 3.64 -11.42
C LEU A 3 -17.15 4.40 -12.42
N PHE A 4 -16.65 5.53 -12.93
CA PHE A 4 -17.42 6.44 -13.79
C PHE A 4 -16.94 6.45 -15.25
N GLY A 5 -15.98 5.59 -15.58
CA GLY A 5 -15.40 5.49 -16.92
C GLY A 5 -14.06 4.77 -16.90
N GLU A 6 -13.50 4.57 -18.10
CA GLU A 6 -12.22 3.88 -18.27
C GLU A 6 -11.06 4.61 -17.58
N GLU A 7 -10.99 5.94 -17.68
CA GLU A 7 -9.94 6.72 -17.03
C GLU A 7 -9.96 6.53 -15.50
N HIS A 8 -11.16 6.57 -14.90
CA HIS A 8 -11.30 6.32 -13.47
C HIS A 8 -10.89 4.87 -13.11
N LEU A 9 -11.27 3.88 -13.93
CA LEU A 9 -10.83 2.50 -13.74
C LEU A 9 -9.30 2.39 -13.80
N ARG A 10 -8.65 3.04 -14.77
CA ARG A 10 -7.17 3.03 -14.90
C ARG A 10 -6.50 3.59 -13.65
N GLY A 11 -6.97 4.73 -13.15
CA GLY A 11 -6.44 5.31 -11.91
C GLY A 11 -6.64 4.40 -10.69
N VAL A 12 -7.77 3.71 -10.61
CA VAL A 12 -8.04 2.73 -9.54
C VAL A 12 -7.11 1.53 -9.62
N VAL A 13 -6.89 1.00 -10.83
CA VAL A 13 -5.99 -0.15 -11.05
C VAL A 13 -4.55 0.24 -10.74
N ASP A 14 -4.12 1.44 -11.12
CA ASP A 14 -2.79 1.96 -10.80
C ASP A 14 -2.56 2.03 -9.28
N GLU A 15 -3.47 2.67 -8.55
CA GLU A 15 -3.42 2.74 -7.08
C GLU A 15 -3.47 1.35 -6.42
N HIS A 16 -4.21 0.41 -7.01
CA HIS A 16 -4.24 -0.97 -6.54
C HIS A 16 -2.90 -1.67 -6.76
N LEU A 17 -2.28 -1.53 -7.93
CA LEU A 17 -1.00 -2.14 -8.26
C LEU A 17 0.14 -1.54 -7.41
N GLU A 18 0.11 -0.24 -7.17
CA GLU A 18 1.04 0.43 -6.26
C GLU A 18 0.96 -0.15 -4.86
N HIS A 19 -0.26 -0.30 -4.32
CA HIS A 19 -0.46 -0.94 -3.02
C HIS A 19 -0.03 -2.42 -3.02
N TYR A 20 -0.40 -3.16 -4.07
CA TYR A 20 -0.09 -4.58 -4.20
C TYR A 20 1.42 -4.81 -4.20
N HIS A 21 2.19 -4.05 -4.98
CA HIS A 21 3.64 -4.27 -5.08
C HIS A 21 4.42 -3.71 -3.89
N ARG A 22 4.02 -2.55 -3.35
CA ARG A 22 4.88 -1.78 -2.41
C ARG A 22 4.42 -1.77 -0.96
N GLU A 23 3.21 -2.20 -0.69
CA GLU A 23 2.59 -1.98 0.63
C GLU A 23 1.93 -3.25 1.21
N ARG A 24 1.49 -4.18 0.36
CA ARG A 24 0.82 -5.40 0.80
C ARG A 24 1.80 -6.54 1.09
N ASN A 25 1.64 -7.16 2.25
CA ASN A 25 2.32 -8.42 2.59
C ASN A 25 1.73 -9.57 1.76
N HIS A 26 2.59 -10.37 1.13
CA HIS A 26 2.18 -11.49 0.29
C HIS A 26 2.42 -12.82 0.99
N GLN A 27 1.35 -13.57 1.28
CA GLN A 27 1.44 -14.87 1.95
C GLN A 27 2.28 -15.89 1.17
N GLY A 28 2.21 -15.85 -0.17
CA GLY A 28 3.05 -16.70 -1.04
C GLY A 28 4.53 -16.32 -1.03
N LEU A 29 4.89 -15.20 -0.42
CA LEU A 29 6.27 -14.69 -0.25
C LEU A 29 6.64 -14.59 1.23
N ASP A 30 6.12 -15.48 2.08
CA ASP A 30 6.38 -15.47 3.53
C ASP A 30 6.00 -14.14 4.21
N GLY A 31 4.99 -13.45 3.69
CA GLY A 31 4.55 -12.15 4.19
C GLY A 31 5.43 -10.98 3.75
N GLN A 32 6.41 -11.18 2.86
CA GLN A 32 7.22 -10.10 2.31
C GLN A 32 6.43 -9.23 1.34
N ILE A 33 6.81 -7.96 1.28
CA ILE A 33 6.37 -7.01 0.26
C ILE A 33 7.27 -7.21 -0.97
N ILE A 34 6.69 -7.16 -2.18
CA ILE A 34 7.42 -7.41 -3.45
C ILE A 34 8.49 -6.33 -3.68
N GLN A 35 8.14 -5.06 -3.44
CA GLN A 35 9.02 -3.90 -3.58
C GLN A 35 8.92 -3.04 -2.31
N PRO A 36 9.54 -3.47 -1.20
CA PRO A 36 9.47 -2.71 0.05
C PRO A 36 10.15 -1.34 -0.11
N ALA A 37 9.58 -0.32 0.51
CA ALA A 37 10.26 0.96 0.70
C ALA A 37 11.46 0.78 1.65
N PHE A 38 12.49 1.61 1.49
CA PHE A 38 13.73 1.54 2.29
C PHE A 38 13.50 1.65 3.81
N ASP A 39 12.44 2.35 4.23
CA ASP A 39 12.13 2.59 5.64
C ASP A 39 11.24 1.51 6.29
N VAL A 40 10.91 0.43 5.56
CA VAL A 40 10.08 -0.66 6.10
C VAL A 40 10.88 -1.42 7.15
N GLY A 41 10.49 -1.27 8.43
CA GLY A 41 11.12 -1.97 9.55
C GLY A 41 11.92 -1.08 10.49
N ALA A 42 11.85 0.25 10.36
CA ALA A 42 12.32 1.16 11.39
C ALA A 42 11.65 0.83 12.74
N ALA A 43 12.44 0.33 13.69
CA ALA A 43 11.96 -0.01 15.01
C ALA A 43 11.82 1.27 15.85
N ASN A 44 10.69 1.39 16.58
CA ASN A 44 10.35 2.48 17.52
C ASN A 44 9.79 3.78 16.91
N GLY A 45 9.42 3.77 15.64
CA GLY A 45 8.70 4.88 15.00
C GLY A 45 7.21 4.94 15.37
N LYS A 46 6.58 6.11 15.23
CA LYS A 46 5.11 6.20 15.34
C LYS A 46 4.47 5.38 14.22
N VAL A 47 3.46 4.57 14.56
CA VAL A 47 2.65 3.89 13.55
C VAL A 47 1.85 4.94 12.77
N ARG A 48 2.03 4.94 11.45
CA ARG A 48 1.32 5.79 10.48
C ARG A 48 0.49 4.91 9.58
N ARG A 49 -0.58 5.50 9.05
CA ARG A 49 -1.50 4.87 8.10
C ARG A 49 -1.46 5.65 6.81
N ARG A 50 -1.14 4.99 5.71
CA ARG A 50 -1.36 5.50 4.36
C ARG A 50 -2.63 4.88 3.81
N GLN A 51 -3.53 5.74 3.33
CA GLN A 51 -4.81 5.33 2.77
C GLN A 51 -4.82 5.62 1.27
N ARG A 52 -5.37 4.68 0.49
CA ARG A 52 -5.66 4.87 -0.94
C ARG A 52 -7.13 4.59 -1.20
N LEU A 53 -7.65 5.16 -2.28
CA LEU A 53 -9.02 4.93 -2.76
C LEU A 53 -10.09 5.13 -1.66
N GLY A 54 -10.03 6.27 -0.97
CA GLY A 54 -10.99 6.57 0.11
C GLY A 54 -10.89 5.63 1.33
N GLY A 55 -9.75 4.97 1.52
CA GLY A 55 -9.50 4.11 2.68
C GLY A 55 -9.86 2.65 2.49
N MET A 56 -10.18 2.21 1.27
CA MET A 56 -10.36 0.78 0.98
C MET A 56 -9.04 0.01 1.03
N LEU A 57 -7.93 0.68 0.66
CA LEU A 57 -6.58 0.11 0.79
C LEU A 57 -5.84 0.87 1.88
N ASN A 58 -5.24 0.11 2.80
CA ASN A 58 -4.58 0.65 3.98
C ASN A 58 -3.23 0.00 4.15
N TYR A 59 -2.21 0.83 4.32
CA TYR A 59 -0.87 0.42 4.64
C TYR A 59 -0.46 1.03 5.98
N TYR A 60 -0.06 0.19 6.92
CA TYR A 60 0.40 0.60 8.23
C TYR A 60 1.91 0.40 8.31
N TYR A 61 2.63 1.45 8.64
CA TYR A 61 4.09 1.46 8.71
C TYR A 61 4.56 2.27 9.91
N GLN A 62 5.81 2.06 10.32
CA GLN A 62 6.47 2.89 11.33
C GLN A 62 7.38 3.88 10.60
N ASP A 63 7.33 5.16 10.99
CA ASP A 63 8.25 6.17 10.47
C ASP A 63 9.69 5.84 10.89
N ALA A 64 10.68 6.20 10.06
CA ALA A 64 12.07 6.20 10.52
C ALA A 64 12.21 7.26 11.64
N ALA A 65 12.82 6.88 12.76
CA ALA A 65 13.01 7.78 13.90
C ALA A 65 13.98 8.93 13.60
#